data_AF-A0A6V7KT95-F1
#
_entry.id   AF-A0A6V7KT95-F1
#
_cell.length_a   1.000
_cell.length_b   1.000
_cell.length_c   1.000
_cell.angle_alpha   90.00
_cell.angle_beta   90.00
_cell.angle_gamma   90.00
#
_symmetry.space_group_name_H-M   'P 1'
#
loop_
_entity.id
_entity.type
_entity.pdbx_description
1 polymer ?
#
loop_
_entity_poly.entity_id
_entity_poly.type
_entity_poly.pdbx_seq_one_letter_code
_entity_poly.pdbx_strand_id
1 'polypeptide(L)'
;YLDFINLMAYDFHGKWERETGHNAPLYASSLDSEWQKQLSVDNAATMWVKLGTPKEKLIIGMPTYGRSFTLSNPDNFRVHAAASGGGKAGEYTKESGFLAYYE
;
A
#
# COMPACT_ATOMS: atom_id res chain seq x y z
N TYR A 1 -27.05 0.52 -11.03
CA TYR A 1 -25.80 1.29 -11.18
C TYR A 1 -25.39 1.86 -9.82
N LEU A 2 -24.13 2.26 -9.67
CA LEU A 2 -23.61 2.89 -8.45
C LEU A 2 -23.61 4.43 -8.59
N ASP A 3 -23.87 5.13 -7.49
CA ASP A 3 -23.76 6.59 -7.41
C ASP A 3 -22.29 7.03 -7.49
N PHE A 4 -21.44 6.40 -6.69
CA PHE A 4 -19.98 6.54 -6.68
C PHE A 4 -19.32 5.23 -6.25
N ILE A 5 -18.00 5.16 -6.36
CA ILE A 5 -17.17 3.99 -6.08
C ILE A 5 -16.05 4.42 -5.14
N ASN A 6 -15.99 3.82 -3.96
CA ASN A 6 -14.86 4.00 -3.05
C ASN A 6 -13.72 3.08 -3.50
N LEU A 7 -12.72 3.65 -4.15
CA LEU A 7 -11.53 2.91 -4.55
C LEU A 7 -10.66 2.66 -3.32
N MET A 8 -10.44 1.39 -2.97
CA MET A 8 -9.54 0.99 -1.87
C MET A 8 -8.07 1.15 -2.30
N ALA A 9 -7.60 2.39 -2.35
CA ALA A 9 -6.27 2.76 -2.85
C ALA A 9 -5.18 2.63 -1.76
N TYR A 10 -5.16 1.47 -1.10
CA TYR A 10 -4.28 1.10 0.00
C TYR A 10 -4.12 -0.43 0.02
N ASP A 11 -3.27 -0.94 0.91
CA ASP A 11 -2.86 -2.35 0.96
C ASP A 11 -2.18 -2.83 -0.34
N PHE A 12 -1.45 -1.96 -1.02
CA PHE A 12 -0.64 -2.35 -2.19
C PHE A 12 0.51 -3.27 -1.79
N HIS A 13 1.15 -2.98 -0.66
CA HIS A 13 2.24 -3.77 -0.09
C HIS A 13 2.02 -4.02 1.39
N GLY A 14 2.56 -5.14 1.89
CA GLY A 14 2.42 -5.53 3.28
C GLY A 14 3.12 -6.83 3.62
N LYS A 15 2.93 -7.32 4.86
CA LYS A 15 3.66 -8.47 5.42
C LYS A 15 3.53 -9.80 4.66
N TRP A 16 2.64 -9.87 3.67
CA TRP A 16 2.51 -11.02 2.77
C TRP A 16 3.66 -11.10 1.74
N GLU A 17 4.46 -10.03 1.61
CA GLU A 17 5.66 -9.97 0.78
C GLU A 17 6.94 -10.22 1.59
N ARG A 18 8.06 -10.48 0.89
CA ARG A 18 9.39 -10.74 1.49
C ARG A 18 10.28 -9.50 1.56
N GLU A 19 9.79 -8.36 1.08
CA GLU A 19 10.51 -7.09 1.05
C GLU A 19 9.58 -5.97 1.47
N THR A 20 10.14 -4.87 1.96
CA THR A 20 9.36 -3.70 2.36
C THR A 20 8.78 -3.00 1.13
N GLY A 21 7.49 -2.71 1.19
CA GLY A 21 6.80 -1.83 0.23
C GLY A 21 5.87 -0.86 0.97
N HIS A 22 5.42 0.19 0.28
CA HIS A 22 4.57 1.22 0.88
C HIS A 22 3.08 0.81 0.85
N ASN A 23 2.31 1.15 1.90
CA ASN A 23 0.88 0.80 1.98
C ASN A 23 0.05 1.40 0.83
N ALA A 24 0.25 2.70 0.55
CA ALA A 24 -0.48 3.47 -0.45
C ALA A 24 0.43 4.42 -1.23
N PRO A 25 1.34 3.92 -2.10
CA PRO A 25 2.23 4.77 -2.88
C PRO A 25 1.42 5.50 -3.96
N LEU A 26 1.54 6.85 -4.01
CA LEU A 26 0.88 7.63 -5.06
C LEU A 26 1.38 7.21 -6.45
N TYR A 27 2.70 7.03 -6.58
CA TYR A 27 3.40 6.54 -7.75
C TYR A 27 4.30 5.37 -7.39
N ALA A 28 4.52 4.47 -8.34
CA ALA A 28 5.46 3.36 -8.18
C ALA A 28 6.91 3.84 -7.98
N SER A 29 7.70 3.02 -7.29
CA SER A 29 9.15 3.17 -7.14
C SER A 29 9.86 2.90 -8.47
N SER A 30 11.00 3.54 -8.71
CA SER A 30 11.87 3.19 -9.84
C SER A 30 12.52 1.81 -9.68
N LEU A 31 12.52 1.28 -8.46
CA LEU A 31 13.03 -0.06 -8.12
C LEU A 31 11.98 -1.16 -8.34
N ASP A 32 10.71 -0.79 -8.54
CA ASP A 32 9.64 -1.76 -8.79
C ASP A 32 9.86 -2.49 -10.11
N SER A 33 9.59 -3.80 -10.10
CA SER A 33 9.44 -4.55 -11.35
C SER A 33 8.29 -3.99 -12.20
N GLU A 34 8.28 -4.28 -13.50
CA GLU A 34 7.18 -3.84 -14.40
C GLU A 34 5.79 -4.31 -13.93
N TRP A 35 5.73 -5.45 -13.24
CA TRP A 35 4.50 -5.90 -12.61
C TRP A 35 4.15 -5.06 -11.37
N GLN A 36 5.11 -4.85 -10.47
CA GLN A 36 4.90 -4.05 -9.25
C GLN A 36 4.58 -2.57 -9.54
N LYS A 37 5.05 -2.02 -10.66
CA LYS A 37 4.71 -0.64 -11.07
C LYS A 37 3.20 -0.40 -11.22
N GLN A 38 2.41 -1.47 -11.38
CA GLN A 38 0.95 -1.38 -11.42
C GLN A 38 0.33 -1.12 -10.03
N LEU A 39 1.07 -1.36 -8.95
CA LEU A 39 0.65 -1.28 -7.55
C LEU A 39 0.81 0.14 -7.00
N SER A 40 0.15 1.11 -7.63
CA SER A 40 0.11 2.50 -7.16
C SER A 40 -1.28 3.11 -7.29
N VAL A 41 -1.54 4.16 -6.51
CA VAL A 41 -2.83 4.90 -6.54
C VAL A 41 -3.09 5.45 -7.94
N ASP A 42 -2.09 6.06 -8.57
CA ASP A 42 -2.19 6.65 -9.91
C ASP A 42 -2.57 5.60 -10.97
N ASN A 43 -1.86 4.47 -11.01
CA ASN A 43 -2.15 3.41 -11.97
C ASN A 43 -3.51 2.77 -11.72
N ALA A 44 -3.86 2.49 -10.46
CA ALA A 44 -5.15 1.92 -10.10
C ALA A 44 -6.32 2.84 -10.51
N ALA A 45 -6.27 4.12 -10.15
CA ALA A 45 -7.31 5.08 -10.51
C ALA A 45 -7.42 5.26 -12.03
N THR A 46 -6.27 5.37 -12.72
CA THR A 46 -6.22 5.46 -14.19
C THR A 46 -6.82 4.22 -14.85
N MET A 47 -6.57 3.02 -14.31
CA MET A 47 -7.15 1.78 -14.83
C MET A 47 -8.67 1.78 -14.73
N TRP A 48 -9.25 2.20 -13.60
CA TRP A 48 -10.72 2.29 -13.44
C TRP A 48 -11.35 3.24 -14.47
N VAL A 49 -10.71 4.38 -14.72
CA VAL A 49 -11.15 5.34 -15.73
C VAL A 49 -11.04 4.74 -17.14
N LYS A 50 -9.92 4.07 -17.44
CA LYS A 50 -9.70 3.39 -18.72
C LYS A 50 -10.73 2.29 -18.99
N LEU A 51 -11.21 1.62 -17.94
CA LEU A 51 -12.26 0.61 -18.01
C LEU A 51 -13.69 1.18 -18.03
N GLY A 52 -13.85 2.50 -18.09
CA GLY A 52 -15.13 3.17 -18.33
C GLY A 52 -15.77 3.83 -17.11
N THR A 53 -15.04 3.96 -15.99
CA THR A 53 -15.56 4.65 -14.80
C THR A 53 -15.45 6.17 -14.97
N PRO A 54 -16.56 6.93 -14.86
CA PRO A 54 -16.49 8.40 -14.83
C PRO A 54 -15.65 8.89 -13.65
N LYS A 55 -14.77 9.86 -13.88
CA LYS A 55 -13.78 10.33 -12.89
C LYS A 55 -14.44 10.87 -11.63
N GLU A 56 -15.53 11.61 -11.80
CA GLU A 56 -16.34 12.21 -10.74
C GLU A 56 -17.04 11.18 -9.84
N LYS A 57 -17.12 9.93 -10.28
CA LYS A 57 -17.67 8.82 -9.48
C LYS A 57 -16.60 8.07 -8.70
N LEU A 58 -15.32 8.33 -8.92
CA LEU A 58 -14.23 7.58 -8.30
C LEU A 58 -13.70 8.33 -7.07
N ILE A 59 -14.00 7.81 -5.89
CA ILE A 59 -13.55 8.37 -4.61
C ILE A 59 -12.29 7.64 -4.18
N ILE A 60 -11.16 8.36 -4.13
CA ILE A 60 -9.85 7.78 -3.81
C ILE A 60 -9.74 7.55 -2.30
N GLY A 61 -9.56 6.30 -1.89
CA GLY A 61 -9.35 5.92 -0.51
C GLY A 61 -8.01 6.41 0.04
N MET A 62 -8.01 6.89 1.28
CA MET A 62 -6.84 7.39 1.99
C MET A 62 -6.69 6.63 3.31
N PRO A 63 -5.64 5.81 3.50
CA PRO A 63 -5.50 5.05 4.73
C PRO A 63 -5.01 5.94 5.88
N THR A 64 -5.70 5.87 7.02
CA THR A 64 -5.24 6.44 8.30
C THR A 64 -4.44 5.40 9.10
N TYR A 65 -3.68 4.56 8.41
CA TYR A 65 -2.89 3.48 8.95
C TYR A 65 -1.71 3.14 8.02
N GLY A 66 -0.70 2.47 8.57
CA GLY A 66 0.45 1.94 7.85
C GLY A 66 0.54 0.42 7.88
N ARG A 67 1.24 -0.14 6.90
CA ARG A 67 1.70 -1.54 6.90
C ARG A 67 3.16 -1.56 7.34
N SER A 68 3.49 -2.45 8.27
CA SER A 68 4.80 -2.48 8.91
C SER A 68 5.53 -3.81 8.69
N PHE A 69 6.86 -3.77 8.74
CA PHE A 69 7.74 -4.91 8.48
C PHE A 69 8.84 -5.02 9.55
N THR A 70 9.34 -6.22 9.78
CA THR A 70 10.58 -6.46 10.52
C THR A 70 11.72 -6.67 9.53
N LEU A 71 12.69 -5.75 9.48
CA LEU A 71 13.84 -5.85 8.56
C LEU A 71 14.68 -7.09 8.85
N SER A 72 15.13 -7.79 7.80
CA SER A 72 16.07 -8.90 7.93
C SER A 72 17.48 -8.43 8.30
N ASN A 73 17.84 -7.20 7.89
CA ASN A 73 19.06 -6.52 8.31
C ASN A 73 18.72 -5.05 8.63
N PRO A 74 18.92 -4.56 9.88
CA PRO A 74 18.59 -3.20 10.25
C PRO A 74 19.39 -2.13 9.49
N ASP A 75 20.55 -2.46 8.93
CA ASP A 75 21.34 -1.53 8.12
C ASP A 75 20.77 -1.32 6.71
N ASN A 76 19.82 -2.17 6.28
CA ASN A 76 19.11 -2.02 5.02
C ASN A 76 17.63 -1.71 5.29
N PHE A 77 17.28 -0.42 5.26
CA PHE A 77 15.97 0.11 5.65
C PHE A 77 15.25 0.88 4.53
N ARG A 78 15.71 0.78 3.28
CA ARG A 78 15.07 1.43 2.13
C ARG A 78 13.86 0.62 1.66
N VAL A 79 13.03 1.22 0.81
CA VAL A 79 11.99 0.48 0.06
C VAL A 79 12.66 -0.66 -0.73
N HIS A 80 12.01 -1.82 -0.82
CA HIS A 80 12.55 -3.13 -1.25
C HIS A 80 13.65 -3.74 -0.37
N ALA A 81 13.85 -3.26 0.86
CA ALA A 81 14.70 -3.98 1.81
C ALA A 81 14.08 -5.33 2.17
N ALA A 82 14.91 -6.37 2.30
CA ALA A 82 14.45 -7.69 2.71
C ALA A 82 13.81 -7.65 4.11
N ALA A 83 12.64 -8.26 4.24
CA ALA A 83 11.89 -8.35 5.48
C ALA A 83 11.75 -9.81 5.93
N SER A 84 11.76 -10.02 7.25
CA SER A 84 11.57 -11.33 7.88
C SER A 84 10.10 -11.62 8.22
N GLY A 85 9.24 -10.61 8.11
CA GLY A 85 7.80 -10.69 8.36
C GLY A 85 7.20 -9.33 8.67
N GLY A 86 5.97 -9.34 9.20
CA GLY A 86 5.31 -8.12 9.66
C GLY A 86 6.04 -7.45 10.84
N GLY A 87 5.85 -6.15 10.97
CA GLY A 87 6.29 -5.42 12.16
C GLY A 87 5.57 -5.91 13.42
N LYS A 88 6.11 -5.58 14.59
CA LYS A 88 5.46 -5.89 15.87
C LYS A 88 4.09 -5.22 15.92
N ALA A 89 3.15 -5.87 16.60
CA ALA A 89 1.82 -5.33 16.81
C ALA A 89 1.90 -4.02 17.63
N GLY A 90 1.10 -3.02 17.24
CA GLY A 90 0.93 -1.78 18.00
C GLY A 90 0.28 -2.02 19.36
N GLU A 91 0.46 -1.08 20.28
CA GLU A 91 -0.12 -1.14 21.63
C GLU A 91 -1.66 -1.18 21.59
N TYR A 92 -2.25 -0.42 20.66
CA TYR A 92 -3.69 -0.21 20.58
C TYR A 92 -4.35 -1.09 19.52
N THR A 93 -3.76 -1.19 18.33
CA THR A 93 -4.34 -1.98 17.23
C THR A 93 -4.10 -3.48 17.37
N LYS A 94 -3.04 -3.88 18.09
CA LYS A 94 -2.74 -5.28 18.44
C LYS A 94 -2.64 -6.23 17.24
N GLU A 95 -2.30 -5.70 16.06
CA GLU A 95 -2.13 -6.48 14.83
C GLU A 95 -0.70 -6.36 14.29
N SER A 96 -0.01 -7.50 14.13
CA SER A 96 1.32 -7.49 13.51
C SER A 96 1.25 -7.07 12.04
N GLY A 97 2.16 -6.19 11.63
CA GLY A 97 2.23 -5.65 10.28
C GLY A 97 1.22 -4.54 9.99
N PHE A 98 0.55 -4.01 11.02
CA PHE A 98 -0.41 -2.92 10.93
C PHE A 98 -0.17 -1.94 12.09
N LEU A 99 -0.27 -0.65 11.81
CA LEU A 99 -0.26 0.42 12.82
C LEU A 99 -1.26 1.50 12.42
N ALA A 100 -2.06 1.98 13.35
CA ALA A 100 -2.86 3.18 13.12
C ALA A 100 -1.95 4.40 12.98
N TYR A 101 -2.44 5.48 12.36
CA TYR A 101 -1.68 6.71 12.18
C TYR A 101 -1.12 7.33 13.48
N TYR A 102 -1.76 7.05 14.62
CA TYR A 102 -1.35 7.60 15.93
C TYR A 102 -0.40 6.69 16.72
N GLU A 103 -0.07 5.50 16.21
CA GLU A 103 0.85 4.54 16.84
C GLU A 103 2.28 4.71 16.33
#